data_AF-A0AAN7Z7H0-F1
#
_entry.id   AF-A0AAN7Z7H0-F1
#
_cell.length_a   1.000
_cell.length_b   1.000
_cell.length_c   1.000
_cell.angle_alpha   90.00
_cell.angle_beta   90.00
_cell.angle_gamma   90.00
#
_symmetry.space_group_name_H-M   'P 1'
#
loop_
_entity.id
_entity.type
_entity.pdbx_description
1 polymer ?
#
loop_
_entity_poly.entity_id
_entity_poly.type
_entity_poly.pdbx_seq_one_letter_code
_entity_poly.pdbx_strand_id
1 'polypeptide(L)'
;MLEAYKRAFDRAFTPQNVRSGWRRSGLWPLNRECGPVTHPDEKADLPRPLTPDTPPHQPPEIYVKTPKSAADIASAIREWNSETSPLSRRTRTLLNKAGSTISRLTAELARQREATRQQALELEKHQPDKRQNVETNQNNVFAGLTEVRSAQDKRNKRLRPLTENVQTEIDTFVEHGQTSSNKRQRV
;
A
#
# COMPACT_ATOMS: atom_id res chain seq x y z
N MET A 1 5.03 -8.29 -32.48
CA MET A 1 6.51 -8.27 -32.40
C MET A 1 7.03 -8.01 -33.81
N LEU A 2 7.75 -6.90 -34.02
CA LEU A 2 8.13 -6.37 -35.33
C LEU A 2 9.12 -7.30 -36.05
N GLU A 3 8.84 -7.67 -37.31
CA GLU A 3 9.69 -8.55 -38.13
C GLU A 3 11.14 -8.07 -38.25
N ALA A 4 11.35 -6.76 -38.20
CA ALA A 4 12.67 -6.14 -38.17
C ALA A 4 13.51 -6.60 -36.97
N TYR A 5 12.89 -6.75 -35.79
CA TYR A 5 13.58 -7.20 -34.58
C TYR A 5 13.99 -8.67 -34.71
N LYS A 6 13.12 -9.51 -35.28
CA LYS A 6 13.43 -10.92 -35.54
C LYS A 6 14.62 -11.06 -36.49
N ARG A 7 14.64 -10.32 -37.60
CA ARG A 7 15.76 -10.32 -38.55
C ARG A 7 17.07 -9.81 -37.95
N ALA A 8 17.02 -8.79 -37.09
CA ALA A 8 18.20 -8.28 -36.40
C ALA A 8 18.73 -9.31 -35.39
N PHE A 9 17.84 -9.98 -34.66
CA PHE A 9 18.18 -11.02 -33.71
C PHE A 9 18.85 -12.22 -34.39
N ASP A 10 18.27 -12.74 -35.48
CA ASP A 10 18.81 -13.87 -36.24
C ASP A 10 20.21 -13.56 -36.82
N ARG A 11 20.47 -12.30 -37.16
CA ARG A 11 21.78 -11.85 -37.66
C ARG A 11 22.80 -11.62 -36.57
N ALA A 12 22.38 -11.15 -35.39
CA ALA A 12 23.25 -10.84 -34.27
C ALA A 12 23.67 -12.10 -33.48
N PHE A 13 22.72 -12.98 -33.19
CA PHE A 13 22.91 -14.16 -32.33
C PHE A 13 23.33 -15.41 -33.11
N THR A 14 24.39 -15.28 -33.92
CA THR A 14 25.04 -16.45 -34.54
C THR A 14 26.07 -17.06 -33.60
N PRO A 15 26.34 -18.38 -33.68
CA PRO A 15 27.37 -19.03 -32.85
C PRO A 15 28.74 -18.37 -32.98
N GLN A 16 29.08 -17.86 -34.17
CA GLN A 16 30.34 -17.16 -34.43
C GLN A 16 30.40 -15.82 -33.69
N ASN A 17 29.35 -15.01 -33.78
CA ASN A 17 29.29 -13.71 -33.10
C ASN A 17 29.34 -13.87 -31.59
N VAL A 18 28.58 -14.81 -31.02
CA VAL A 18 28.59 -15.10 -29.59
C VAL A 18 29.99 -15.50 -29.15
N ARG A 19 30.63 -16.46 -29.83
CA ARG A 19 32.00 -16.91 -29.50
C ARG A 19 33.02 -15.77 -29.63
N SER A 20 32.89 -14.92 -30.63
CA SER A 20 33.78 -13.76 -30.81
C SER A 20 33.64 -12.73 -29.69
N GLY A 21 32.42 -12.50 -29.19
CA GLY A 21 32.15 -11.61 -28.07
C GLY A 21 32.81 -12.09 -26.78
N TRP A 22 32.63 -13.38 -26.45
CA TRP A 22 33.27 -14.01 -25.29
C TRP A 22 34.80 -14.05 -25.40
N ARG A 23 35.35 -14.25 -26.61
CA ARG A 23 36.79 -14.20 -26.85
C ARG A 23 37.35 -12.79 -26.66
N ARG A 24 36.61 -11.75 -27.08
CA ARG A 24 37.02 -10.35 -26.94
C ARG A 24 36.92 -9.83 -25.50
N SER A 25 35.94 -10.29 -24.72
CA SER A 25 35.81 -9.89 -23.30
C SER A 25 36.82 -10.58 -22.38
N GLY A 26 37.57 -11.58 -22.87
CA GLY A 26 38.46 -12.41 -22.05
C GLY A 26 37.72 -13.35 -21.10
N LEU A 27 36.40 -13.52 -21.23
CA LEU A 27 35.60 -14.44 -20.41
C LEU A 27 35.39 -15.78 -21.13
N TRP A 28 36.33 -16.20 -21.97
CA TRP A 28 36.20 -17.37 -22.84
C TRP A 28 36.42 -18.68 -22.05
N PRO A 29 35.40 -19.55 -21.90
CA PRO A 29 35.43 -20.64 -20.94
C PRO A 29 36.41 -21.78 -21.27
N LEU A 30 36.99 -21.82 -22.48
CA LEU A 30 37.99 -22.82 -22.85
C LEU A 30 39.43 -22.41 -22.48
N ASN A 31 39.72 -21.13 -22.25
CA ASN A 31 41.02 -20.67 -21.79
C ASN A 31 40.87 -20.03 -20.40
N ARG A 32 40.82 -20.85 -19.36
CA ARG A 32 40.76 -20.39 -17.96
C ARG A 32 41.93 -19.49 -17.56
N GLU A 33 43.06 -19.58 -18.26
CA GLU A 33 44.24 -18.76 -18.00
C GLU A 33 44.19 -17.36 -18.64
N CYS A 34 43.32 -17.17 -19.63
CA CYS A 34 42.99 -15.85 -20.16
C CYS A 34 41.88 -15.29 -19.27
N GLY A 35 42.24 -14.65 -18.15
CA GLY A 35 41.30 -13.83 -17.39
C GLY A 35 40.70 -12.70 -18.25
N PRO A 36 39.72 -11.94 -17.74
CA PRO A 36 39.17 -10.79 -18.45
C PRO A 36 40.33 -9.91 -18.94
N VAL A 37 40.33 -9.60 -20.25
CA VAL A 37 41.36 -8.73 -20.84
C VAL A 37 41.16 -7.36 -20.22
N THR A 38 41.87 -7.11 -19.13
CA THR A 38 41.92 -5.81 -18.48
C THR A 38 42.64 -4.91 -19.47
N HIS A 39 41.98 -3.85 -19.95
CA HIS A 39 42.71 -2.82 -20.68
C HIS A 39 43.89 -2.37 -19.81
N PRO A 40 45.09 -2.15 -20.37
CA PRO A 40 46.27 -1.75 -19.58
C PRO A 40 46.04 -0.50 -18.74
N ASP A 41 45.02 0.30 -19.05
CA ASP A 41 44.62 1.50 -18.30
C ASP A 41 43.66 1.25 -17.13
N GLU A 42 43.15 0.02 -16.92
CA GLU A 42 42.17 -0.31 -15.87
C GLU A 42 42.79 -0.96 -14.63
N LYS A 43 44.10 -1.19 -14.60
CA LYS A 43 44.80 -1.56 -13.36
C LYS A 43 45.23 -0.32 -12.59
N ALA A 44 44.24 0.41 -12.08
CA ALA A 44 44.49 1.34 -10.97
C ALA A 44 44.40 0.54 -9.67
N ASP A 45 45.44 0.64 -8.85
CA ASP A 45 45.56 0.10 -7.50
C ASP A 45 44.38 0.53 -6.61
N LEU A 46 43.26 -0.18 -6.70
CA LEU A 46 42.14 0.03 -5.79
C LEU A 46 42.54 -0.60 -4.44
N PRO A 47 42.67 0.19 -3.36
CA PRO A 47 43.00 -0.35 -2.05
C PRO A 47 41.94 -1.36 -1.63
N ARG A 48 42.39 -2.51 -1.11
CA ARG A 48 41.52 -3.55 -0.54
C ARG A 48 40.58 -2.88 0.49
N PRO A 49 39.26 -3.11 0.44
CA PRO A 49 38.34 -2.46 1.36
C PRO A 49 38.73 -2.79 2.81
N LEU A 50 39.01 -1.74 3.58
CA LEU A 50 39.27 -1.84 5.01
C LEU A 50 37.95 -2.16 5.71
N THR A 51 37.85 -3.32 6.35
CA THR A 51 36.70 -3.65 7.19
C THR A 51 36.73 -2.74 8.43
N PRO A 52 35.71 -1.92 8.70
CA PRO A 52 35.69 -1.10 9.90
C PRO A 52 35.59 -1.97 11.16
N ASP A 53 36.29 -1.57 12.22
CA ASP A 53 36.23 -2.23 13.53
C ASP A 53 34.81 -2.24 14.08
N THR A 54 34.41 -3.37 14.69
CA THR A 54 33.11 -3.51 15.35
C THR A 54 33.00 -2.49 16.48
N PRO A 55 31.96 -1.63 16.49
CA PRO A 55 31.81 -0.63 17.54
C PRO A 55 31.64 -1.28 18.91
N PRO A 56 32.12 -0.65 20.00
CA PRO A 56 31.96 -1.18 21.35
C PRO A 56 30.48 -1.34 21.69
N HIS A 57 30.16 -2.42 22.42
CA HIS A 57 28.81 -2.76 22.86
C HIS A 57 28.21 -1.60 23.68
N GLN A 58 27.37 -0.79 23.05
CA GLN A 58 26.63 0.25 23.75
C GLN A 58 25.65 -0.42 24.73
N PRO A 59 25.44 0.14 25.94
CA PRO A 59 24.37 -0.34 26.80
C PRO A 59 23.03 -0.26 26.05
N PRO A 60 22.09 -1.19 26.28
CA PRO A 60 20.82 -1.18 25.57
C PRO A 60 20.15 0.18 25.79
N GLU A 61 19.94 0.89 24.69
CA GLU A 61 19.23 2.16 24.67
C GLU A 61 17.87 1.95 25.34
N ILE A 62 17.58 2.68 26.42
CA ILE A 62 16.30 2.59 27.12
C ILE A 62 15.24 3.12 26.16
N TYR A 63 14.60 2.21 25.42
CA TYR A 63 13.63 2.55 24.40
C TYR A 63 12.30 2.92 25.06
N VAL A 64 12.13 4.20 25.38
CA VAL A 64 10.88 4.73 25.93
C VAL A 64 9.84 4.82 24.81
N LYS A 65 8.91 3.85 24.77
CA LYS A 65 7.78 3.87 23.84
C LYS A 65 6.82 5.00 24.16
N THR A 66 6.42 5.76 23.13
CA THR A 66 5.34 6.74 23.26
C THR A 66 4.02 6.01 23.54
N PRO A 67 3.30 6.36 24.64
CA PRO A 67 2.04 5.70 24.96
C PRO A 67 0.96 6.08 23.94
N LYS A 68 0.21 5.08 23.46
CA LYS A 68 -0.89 5.25 22.51
C LYS A 68 -2.26 5.18 23.18
N SER A 69 -2.31 4.63 24.40
CA SER A 69 -3.52 4.44 25.19
C SER A 69 -3.30 4.82 26.66
N ALA A 70 -4.41 5.11 27.36
CA ALA A 70 -4.39 5.22 28.82
C ALA A 70 -3.90 3.93 29.50
N ALA A 71 -4.16 2.77 28.89
CA ALA A 71 -3.67 1.48 29.37
C ALA A 71 -2.14 1.41 29.34
N ASP A 72 -1.50 1.93 28.29
CA ASP A 72 -0.04 1.95 28.14
C ASP A 72 0.61 2.83 29.22
N ILE A 73 -0.03 3.94 29.58
CA ILE A 73 0.43 4.80 30.68
C ILE A 73 0.29 4.07 32.01
N ALA A 74 -0.82 3.37 32.22
CA ALA A 74 -1.04 2.60 33.44
C ALA A 74 -0.04 1.44 33.59
N SER A 75 0.31 0.75 32.49
CA SER A 75 1.36 -0.28 32.51
C SER A 75 2.74 0.32 32.77
N ALA A 76 3.09 1.43 32.11
CA ALA A 76 4.37 2.11 32.33
C ALA A 76 4.53 2.60 33.78
N ILE A 77 3.47 3.10 34.41
CA ILE A 77 3.49 3.46 35.84
C ILE A 77 3.72 2.24 36.73
N ARG A 78 3.14 1.09 36.40
CA ARG A 78 3.32 -0.16 37.17
C ARG A 78 4.75 -0.68 37.05
N GLU A 79 5.28 -0.71 35.83
CA GLU A 79 6.67 -1.11 35.52
C GLU A 79 7.67 -0.20 36.24
N TRP A 80 7.47 1.12 36.18
CA TRP A 80 8.30 2.07 36.92
C TRP A 80 8.29 1.82 38.43
N ASN A 81 7.12 1.56 39.02
CA ASN A 81 7.00 1.29 40.44
C ASN A 81 7.60 -0.07 40.85
N SER A 82 7.78 -1.02 39.91
CA SER A 82 8.45 -2.29 40.18
C SER A 82 9.98 -2.22 40.06
N GLU A 83 10.49 -1.41 39.13
CA GLU A 83 11.94 -1.31 38.87
C GLU A 83 12.62 -0.23 39.72
N THR A 84 11.91 0.84 40.03
CA THR A 84 12.45 2.05 40.68
C THR A 84 11.58 2.46 41.88
N SER A 85 12.01 3.48 42.63
CA SER A 85 11.21 4.10 43.67
C SER A 85 9.83 4.56 43.15
N PRO A 86 8.77 4.42 43.98
CA PRO A 86 7.41 4.71 43.57
C PRO A 86 7.25 6.18 43.18
N LEU A 87 6.51 6.42 42.10
CA LEU A 87 6.19 7.77 41.64
C LEU A 87 5.36 8.55 42.68
N SER A 88 5.64 9.85 42.80
CA SER A 88 4.83 10.75 43.61
C SER A 88 3.36 10.71 43.21
N ARG A 89 2.45 10.88 44.18
CA ARG A 89 1.00 10.93 43.92
C ARG A 89 0.64 11.96 42.85
N ARG A 90 1.29 13.12 42.88
CA ARG A 90 1.04 14.23 41.94
C ARG A 90 1.40 13.84 40.50
N THR A 91 2.57 13.20 40.30
CA THR A 91 3.01 12.77 38.97
C THR A 91 2.10 11.67 38.42
N ARG A 92 1.74 10.68 39.25
CA ARG A 92 0.77 9.64 38.87
C ARG A 92 -0.58 10.22 38.45
N THR A 93 -1.09 11.21 39.17
CA THR A 93 -2.35 11.88 38.81
C THR A 93 -2.22 12.63 37.48
N LEU A 94 -1.10 13.32 37.22
CA LEU A 94 -0.86 14.01 35.95
C LEU A 94 -0.80 13.02 34.78
N LEU A 95 -0.10 11.90 34.93
CA LEU A 95 0.00 10.86 33.90
C LEU A 95 -1.37 10.23 33.62
N ASN A 96 -2.17 9.94 34.65
CA ASN A 96 -3.53 9.44 34.47
C ASN A 96 -4.44 10.44 33.76
N LYS A 97 -4.29 11.75 34.05
CA LYS A 97 -5.01 12.80 33.31
C LYS A 97 -4.57 12.84 31.85
N ALA A 98 -3.28 12.72 31.57
CA ALA A 98 -2.78 12.62 30.20
C ALA A 98 -3.39 11.40 29.48
N GLY A 99 -3.46 10.23 30.14
CA GLY A 99 -4.14 9.05 29.60
C GLY A 99 -5.62 9.30 29.29
N SER A 100 -6.35 9.94 30.20
CA SER A 100 -7.75 10.33 29.95
C SER A 100 -7.89 11.26 28.74
N THR A 101 -6.97 12.21 28.55
CA THR A 101 -6.99 13.09 27.37
C THR A 101 -6.72 12.32 26.07
N ILE A 102 -5.78 11.37 26.07
CA ILE A 102 -5.51 10.49 24.92
C ILE A 102 -6.78 9.71 24.57
N SER A 103 -7.43 9.08 25.54
CA SER A 103 -8.69 8.35 25.31
C SER A 103 -9.78 9.25 24.72
N ARG A 104 -9.92 10.49 25.21
CA ARG A 104 -10.88 11.46 24.67
C ARG A 104 -10.57 11.82 23.21
N LEU A 105 -9.31 12.13 22.91
CA LEU A 105 -8.87 12.47 21.56
C LEU A 105 -9.05 11.30 20.60
N THR A 106 -8.74 10.07 21.02
CA THR A 106 -8.97 8.88 20.21
C THR A 106 -10.46 8.68 19.90
N ALA A 107 -11.34 8.93 20.87
CA ALA A 107 -12.80 8.86 20.65
C ALA A 107 -13.32 9.99 19.74
N GLU A 108 -12.79 11.20 19.86
CA GLU A 108 -13.09 12.31 18.94
C GLU A 108 -12.63 12.01 17.51
N LEU A 109 -11.41 11.48 17.36
CA LEU A 109 -10.84 11.09 16.08
C LEU A 109 -11.67 9.98 15.43
N ALA A 110 -12.12 8.98 16.20
CA ALA A 110 -13.01 7.94 15.70
C ALA A 110 -14.33 8.51 15.17
N ARG A 111 -14.95 9.45 15.91
CA ARG A 111 -16.17 10.15 15.48
C ARG A 111 -15.94 10.97 14.21
N GLN A 112 -14.82 11.68 14.11
CA GLN A 112 -14.48 12.46 12.91
C GLN A 112 -14.27 11.54 11.70
N ARG A 113 -13.57 10.42 11.86
CA ARG A 113 -13.38 9.44 10.77
C ARG A 113 -14.71 8.90 10.26
N GLU A 114 -15.63 8.61 11.17
CA GLU A 114 -16.96 8.13 10.80
C GLU A 114 -17.76 9.21 10.06
N ALA A 115 -17.73 10.46 10.53
CA ALA A 115 -18.36 11.58 9.82
C ALA A 115 -17.75 11.78 8.42
N THR A 116 -16.43 11.75 8.28
CA THR A 116 -15.75 11.84 6.98
C THR A 116 -16.17 10.70 6.06
N ARG A 117 -16.29 9.47 6.59
CA ARG A 117 -16.76 8.31 5.82
C ARG A 117 -18.19 8.52 5.33
N GLN A 118 -19.09 8.98 6.18
CA GLN A 118 -20.48 9.25 5.82
C GLN A 118 -20.58 10.34 4.75
N GLN A 119 -19.84 11.44 4.90
CA GLN A 119 -19.77 12.50 3.91
C GLN A 119 -19.21 12.01 2.57
N ALA A 120 -18.18 11.16 2.59
CA ALA A 120 -17.64 10.57 1.37
C ALA A 120 -18.68 9.70 0.64
N LEU A 121 -19.48 8.92 1.38
CA LEU A 121 -20.57 8.12 0.82
C LEU A 121 -21.70 8.99 0.27
N GLU A 122 -22.04 10.10 0.93
CA GLU A 122 -23.02 11.08 0.42
C GLU A 122 -22.52 11.72 -0.88
N LEU A 123 -21.25 12.13 -0.93
CA LEU A 123 -20.63 12.67 -2.14
C LEU A 123 -20.61 11.65 -3.27
N GLU A 124 -20.37 10.37 -2.98
CA GLU A 124 -20.42 9.31 -3.97
C GLU A 124 -21.84 9.11 -4.53
N LYS A 125 -22.86 9.14 -3.67
CA LYS A 125 -24.28 9.08 -4.10
C LYS A 125 -24.68 10.26 -4.98
N HIS A 126 -24.15 11.45 -4.70
CA HIS A 126 -24.46 12.67 -5.43
C HIS A 126 -23.53 12.92 -6.62
N GLN A 127 -22.48 12.11 -6.82
CA GLN A 127 -21.63 12.25 -7.99
C GLN A 127 -22.42 11.87 -9.25
N PRO A 128 -22.36 12.71 -10.31
CA PRO A 128 -23.01 12.38 -11.56
C PRO A 128 -22.38 11.13 -12.16
N ASP A 129 -23.23 10.23 -12.65
CA ASP A 129 -22.78 9.04 -13.39
C ASP A 129 -21.76 9.41 -14.46
N LYS A 130 -20.68 8.62 -14.52
CA LYS A 130 -19.70 8.76 -15.60
C LYS A 130 -20.38 8.47 -16.95
N ARG A 131 -20.21 9.39 -17.90
CA ARG A 131 -20.72 9.24 -19.27
C ARG A 131 -20.06 8.00 -19.90
N GLN A 132 -20.86 7.15 -20.53
CA GLN A 132 -20.36 5.99 -21.26
C GLN A 132 -19.95 6.42 -22.67
N ASN A 133 -18.69 6.16 -23.03
CA ASN A 133 -18.22 6.44 -24.39
C ASN A 133 -18.90 5.50 -25.39
N VAL A 134 -19.27 6.06 -26.54
CA VAL A 134 -19.83 5.33 -27.68
C VAL A 134 -18.67 4.96 -28.58
N GLU A 135 -18.48 3.67 -28.83
CA GLU A 135 -17.49 3.20 -29.80
C GLU A 135 -18.01 3.50 -31.20
N THR A 136 -17.39 4.48 -31.87
CA THR A 136 -17.76 4.88 -33.24
C THR A 136 -16.87 4.20 -34.26
N ASN A 137 -17.47 3.66 -35.32
CA ASN A 137 -16.73 3.14 -36.46
C ASN A 137 -15.98 4.27 -37.19
N GLN A 138 -14.68 4.08 -37.47
CA GLN A 138 -13.82 5.07 -38.14
C GLN A 138 -14.28 5.42 -39.56
N ASN A 139 -15.07 4.55 -40.20
CA ASN A 139 -15.61 4.77 -41.54
C ASN A 139 -16.87 5.65 -41.56
N ASN A 140 -17.47 5.92 -40.39
CA ASN A 140 -18.64 6.78 -40.28
C ASN A 140 -18.29 8.08 -39.55
N VAL A 141 -18.78 9.19 -40.08
CA VAL A 141 -18.58 10.53 -39.50
C VAL A 141 -19.35 10.70 -38.18
N PHE A 142 -20.45 9.96 -38.01
CA PHE A 142 -21.29 10.01 -36.81
C PHE A 142 -21.55 8.61 -36.26
N ALA A 143 -21.74 8.54 -34.93
CA ALA A 143 -22.14 7.32 -34.25
C ALA A 143 -23.50 6.83 -34.75
N GLY A 144 -23.62 5.52 -34.99
CA GLY A 144 -24.89 4.91 -35.35
C GLY A 144 -25.86 4.89 -34.16
N LEU A 145 -27.17 4.99 -34.44
CA LEU A 145 -28.23 4.88 -33.42
C LEU A 145 -28.12 3.58 -32.59
N THR A 146 -27.74 2.48 -33.23
CA THR A 146 -27.52 1.18 -32.58
C THR A 146 -26.33 1.20 -31.62
N GLU A 147 -25.23 1.85 -31.99
CA GLU A 147 -24.04 2.01 -31.17
C GLU A 147 -24.34 2.84 -29.92
N VAL A 148 -25.05 3.96 -30.10
CA VAL A 148 -25.51 4.83 -29.00
C VAL A 148 -26.42 4.05 -28.04
N ARG A 149 -27.39 3.30 -28.56
CA ARG A 149 -28.31 2.50 -27.74
C ARG A 149 -27.58 1.38 -26.98
N SER A 150 -26.61 0.73 -27.63
CA SER A 150 -25.78 -0.28 -26.98
C SER A 150 -24.92 0.30 -25.85
N ALA A 151 -24.40 1.52 -26.01
CA ALA A 151 -23.64 2.22 -24.99
C ALA A 151 -24.53 2.61 -23.80
N GLN A 152 -25.77 3.05 -24.07
CA GLN A 152 -26.77 3.30 -23.03
C GLN A 152 -27.12 2.03 -22.25
N ASP A 153 -27.34 0.90 -22.94
CA ASP A 153 -27.62 -0.38 -22.28
C ASP A 153 -26.44 -0.89 -21.45
N LYS A 154 -25.20 -0.75 -21.96
CA LYS A 154 -23.98 -1.06 -21.21
C LYS A 154 -23.86 -0.18 -19.95
N ARG A 155 -24.18 1.11 -20.05
CA ARG A 155 -24.23 2.02 -18.89
C ARG A 155 -25.28 1.55 -17.88
N ASN A 156 -26.50 1.29 -18.31
CA ASN A 156 -27.59 0.88 -17.43
C ASN A 156 -27.29 -0.47 -16.74
N LYS A 157 -26.70 -1.43 -17.46
CA LYS A 157 -26.26 -2.71 -16.87
C LYS A 157 -25.17 -2.55 -15.82
N ARG A 158 -24.29 -1.54 -15.93
CA ARG A 158 -23.30 -1.24 -14.87
C ARG A 158 -23.95 -0.63 -13.64
N LEU A 159 -25.01 0.16 -13.79
CA LEU A 159 -25.70 0.83 -12.68
C LEU A 159 -26.64 -0.10 -11.90
N ARG A 160 -27.30 -1.05 -12.58
CA ARG A 160 -28.22 -2.03 -11.95
C ARG A 160 -27.64 -2.86 -10.78
N PRO A 161 -26.43 -3.45 -10.85
CA PRO A 161 -25.88 -4.23 -9.74
C PRO A 161 -25.54 -3.37 -8.51
N LEU A 162 -25.28 -2.07 -8.68
CA LEU A 162 -25.08 -1.15 -7.56
C LEU A 162 -26.40 -0.84 -6.83
N THR A 163 -27.50 -0.68 -7.57
CA THR A 163 -28.82 -0.42 -6.96
C THR A 163 -29.40 -1.64 -6.23
N GLU A 164 -29.21 -2.85 -6.73
CA GLU A 164 -29.70 -4.08 -6.09
C GLU A 164 -28.94 -4.39 -4.79
N ASN A 165 -27.62 -4.17 -4.76
CA ASN A 165 -26.80 -4.35 -3.55
C ASN A 165 -27.05 -3.30 -2.47
N VAL A 166 -27.32 -2.04 -2.85
CA VAL A 166 -27.69 -0.99 -1.88
C VAL A 166 -29.06 -1.26 -1.27
N GLN A 167 -30.01 -1.79 -2.06
CA GLN A 167 -31.35 -2.13 -1.54
C GLN A 167 -31.28 -3.29 -0.53
N THR A 168 -30.49 -4.33 -0.80
CA THR A 168 -30.31 -5.45 0.13
C THR A 168 -29.59 -5.07 1.42
N GLU A 169 -28.63 -4.15 1.37
CA GLU A 169 -27.97 -3.61 2.58
C GLU A 169 -28.93 -2.75 3.43
N ILE A 170 -29.81 -1.97 2.81
CA ILE A 170 -30.82 -1.17 3.53
C ILE A 170 -31.86 -2.10 4.18
N ASP A 171 -32.36 -3.09 3.44
CA ASP A 171 -33.38 -4.01 3.94
C ASP A 171 -32.83 -4.88 5.10
N THR A 172 -31.57 -5.34 5.00
CA THR A 172 -30.92 -6.07 6.09
C THR A 172 -30.68 -5.17 7.32
N PHE A 173 -30.31 -3.90 7.15
CA PHE A 173 -30.15 -2.98 8.27
C PHE A 173 -31.49 -2.69 8.98
N VAL A 174 -32.59 -2.57 8.23
CA VAL A 174 -33.95 -2.37 8.77
C VAL A 174 -34.40 -3.59 9.59
N GLU A 175 -34.15 -4.81 9.11
CA GLU A 175 -34.48 -6.04 9.86
C GLU A 175 -33.68 -6.17 11.18
N HIS A 176 -32.39 -5.83 11.17
CA HIS A 176 -31.55 -5.87 12.37
C HIS A 176 -31.93 -4.76 13.39
N GLY A 177 -32.43 -3.62 12.90
CA GLY A 177 -32.97 -2.55 13.74
C GLY A 177 -34.30 -2.93 14.41
N GLN A 178 -35.20 -3.60 13.69
CA GLN A 178 -36.50 -4.03 14.23
C GLN A 178 -36.41 -5.18 15.23
N THR A 179 -35.51 -6.15 15.01
CA THR A 179 -35.26 -7.26 15.95
C THR A 179 -34.68 -6.77 17.28
N SER A 180 -33.87 -5.71 17.25
CA SER A 180 -33.31 -5.06 18.44
C SER A 180 -34.35 -4.26 19.23
N SER A 181 -35.34 -3.66 18.54
CA SER A 181 -36.47 -2.96 19.16
C SER A 181 -37.48 -3.92 19.82
N ASN A 182 -37.81 -5.03 19.16
CA ASN A 182 -38.77 -6.02 19.69
C ASN A 182 -38.25 -6.76 20.93
N LYS A 183 -36.92 -6.91 21.10
CA LYS A 183 -36.34 -7.46 22.34
C LYS A 183 -36.48 -6.54 23.56
N ARG A 184 -36.72 -5.24 23.37
CA ARG A 184 -36.87 -4.27 24.47
C ARG A 184 -38.31 -4.09 24.96
N GLN A 185 -39.30 -4.62 24.24
CA GLN A 185 -40.73 -4.53 24.60
C GLN A 185 -41.31 -5.81 25.24
N ARG A 186 -40.50 -6.87 25.39
CA ARG A 186 -40.88 -8.08 26.15
C ARG A 186 -40.23 -8.03 27.54
N VAL A 187 -40.77 -7.20 28.43
CA VAL A 187 -40.61 -7.29 29.90
C VAL A 187 -41.96 -6.95 30.52
#